data_AF-A0A8T7AD12-F1
#
_entry.id   AF-A0A8T7AD12-F1
#
_cell.length_a   1.000
_cell.length_b   1.000
_cell.length_c   1.000
_cell.angle_alpha   90.00
_cell.angle_beta   90.00
_cell.angle_gamma   90.00
#
_symmetry.space_group_name_H-M   'P 1'
#
loop_
_entity.id
_entity.type
_entity.pdbx_description
1 polymer ?
#
loop_
_entity_poly.entity_id
_entity_poly.type
_entity_poly.pdbx_seq_one_letter_code
_entity_poly.pdbx_strand_id
1 'polypeptide(L)'
;MNFKPLSFSRLQPLQRILLSAFCALIGYGVWAYLANAMHGYVAGIKAAAVQGSYSFLLTFVMTLLIEAFYRQISRFNFREIVSKYLTIVLTCAIIFSTSWWVNALAGTPEIFNTVILGYVVGGLYTIGYVFGLSAEKMRKQSSII
;
A
#
# COMPACT_ATOMS: atom_id res chain seq x y z
N MET A 1 -28.75 -17.21 1.34
CA MET A 1 -27.96 -15.96 1.26
C MET A 1 -26.72 -16.23 0.42
N ASN A 2 -26.65 -15.66 -0.78
CA ASN A 2 -25.57 -15.95 -1.74
C ASN A 2 -24.44 -14.93 -1.52
N PHE A 3 -23.53 -15.22 -0.57
CA PHE A 3 -22.35 -14.38 -0.32
C PHE A 3 -21.39 -14.50 -1.51
N LYS A 4 -21.53 -13.61 -2.51
CA LYS A 4 -20.49 -13.45 -3.52
C LYS A 4 -19.31 -12.73 -2.87
N PRO A 5 -18.09 -13.29 -2.87
CA PRO A 5 -16.95 -12.65 -2.25
C PRO A 5 -16.72 -11.26 -2.85
N LEU A 6 -16.24 -10.34 -2.01
CA LEU A 6 -15.86 -8.99 -2.42
C LEU A 6 -14.69 -9.09 -3.41
N SER A 7 -14.98 -9.22 -4.70
CA SER A 7 -13.95 -9.21 -5.73
C SER A 7 -13.38 -7.79 -5.84
N PHE A 8 -12.05 -7.67 -5.90
CA PHE A 8 -11.31 -6.43 -6.16
C PHE A 8 -11.95 -5.57 -7.27
N SER A 9 -12.52 -6.24 -8.28
CA SER A 9 -13.20 -5.65 -9.44
C SER A 9 -14.55 -4.97 -9.18
N ARG A 10 -15.14 -5.13 -7.99
CA ARG A 10 -16.42 -4.52 -7.61
C ARG A 10 -16.26 -3.25 -6.79
N LEU A 11 -15.07 -3.00 -6.27
CA LEU A 11 -14.79 -1.86 -5.42
C LEU A 11 -14.42 -0.65 -6.27
N GLN A 12 -14.97 0.52 -5.92
CA GLN A 12 -14.49 1.79 -6.44
C GLN A 12 -13.06 2.07 -5.94
N PRO A 13 -12.25 2.87 -6.66
CA PRO A 13 -10.87 3.17 -6.25
C PRO A 13 -10.75 3.64 -4.80
N LEU A 14 -11.62 4.57 -4.37
CA LEU A 14 -11.63 5.06 -2.99
C LEU A 14 -11.92 3.95 -1.98
N GLN A 15 -12.82 3.02 -2.29
CA GLN A 15 -13.13 1.89 -1.42
C GLN A 15 -11.94 0.95 -1.28
N ARG A 16 -11.19 0.70 -2.37
CA ARG A 16 -9.97 -0.12 -2.31
C ARG A 16 -8.88 0.55 -1.48
N ILE A 17 -8.66 1.85 -1.69
CA ILE A 17 -7.70 2.66 -0.92
C ILE A 17 -8.03 2.59 0.58
N LEU A 18 -9.29 2.89 0.94
CA LEU A 18 -9.71 2.89 2.34
C LEU A 18 -9.67 1.48 2.94
N LEU A 19 -10.14 0.47 2.21
CA LEU A 19 -10.12 -0.92 2.69
C LEU A 19 -8.70 -1.37 3.00
N SER A 20 -7.75 -1.16 2.08
CA SER A 20 -6.35 -1.50 2.31
C SER A 20 -5.77 -0.74 3.51
N ALA A 21 -6.05 0.56 3.63
CA ALA A 21 -5.56 1.37 4.73
C ALA A 21 -6.14 0.94 6.09
N PHE A 22 -7.43 0.61 6.18
CA PHE A 22 -8.04 0.10 7.40
C PHE A 22 -7.55 -1.31 7.76
N CYS A 23 -7.34 -2.19 6.77
CA CYS A 23 -6.71 -3.48 7.01
C CYS A 23 -5.29 -3.31 7.59
N ALA A 24 -4.51 -2.36 7.07
CA ALA A 24 -3.20 -2.03 7.62
C ALA A 24 -3.30 -1.47 9.04
N LEU A 25 -4.23 -0.55 9.30
CA LEU A 25 -4.49 0.03 10.63
C LEU A 25 -4.75 -1.06 11.66
N ILE A 26 -5.69 -1.96 11.36
CA ILE A 26 -6.12 -3.01 12.30
C ILE A 26 -5.02 -4.05 12.44
N GLY A 27 -4.48 -4.54 11.31
CA GLY A 27 -3.45 -5.58 11.33
C GLY A 27 -2.20 -5.17 12.12
N TYR A 28 -1.62 -4.01 11.78
CA TYR A 28 -0.43 -3.51 12.47
C TYR A 28 -0.74 -2.98 13.88
N GLY A 29 -1.93 -2.41 14.11
CA GLY A 29 -2.36 -1.96 15.43
C GLY A 29 -2.52 -3.12 16.41
N VAL A 30 -3.17 -4.21 15.99
CA VAL A 30 -3.31 -5.44 16.80
C VAL A 30 -1.94 -6.07 17.06
N TRP A 31 -1.08 -6.15 16.04
CA TRP A 31 0.27 -6.67 16.22
C TRP A 31 1.08 -5.85 17.24
N ALA A 32 1.05 -4.51 17.13
CA ALA A 32 1.77 -3.63 18.04
C ALA A 32 1.23 -3.70 19.47
N TYR A 33 -0.09 -3.85 19.65
CA TYR A 33 -0.68 -4.10 20.96
C TYR A 33 -0.11 -5.38 21.59
N LEU A 34 -0.21 -6.51 20.87
CA LEU A 34 0.21 -7.82 21.38
C LEU A 34 1.70 -7.85 21.71
N ALA A 35 2.53 -7.23 20.87
CA ALA A 35 3.97 -7.12 21.09
C ALA A 35 4.34 -6.32 22.34
N ASN A 36 3.48 -5.39 22.78
CA ASN A 36 3.73 -4.51 23.92
C ASN A 36 2.86 -4.83 25.14
N ALA A 37 2.00 -5.84 25.08
CA ALA A 37 1.06 -6.17 26.15
C ALA A 37 1.76 -6.52 27.48
N MET A 38 2.96 -7.11 27.42
CA MET A 38 3.79 -7.44 28.59
C MET A 38 4.29 -6.19 29.36
N HIS A 39 4.30 -5.02 28.73
CA HIS A 39 4.67 -3.75 29.34
C HIS A 39 3.45 -2.99 29.93
N GLY A 40 2.29 -3.65 29.98
CA GLY A 40 1.05 -3.09 30.52
C GLY A 40 0.11 -2.54 29.44
N TYR A 41 -1.18 -2.48 29.77
CA TYR A 41 -2.24 -2.14 28.82
C TYR A 41 -2.08 -0.73 28.22
N VAL A 42 -1.59 0.25 28.98
CA VAL A 42 -1.36 1.62 28.50
C VAL A 42 -0.29 1.65 27.40
N ALA A 43 0.81 0.93 27.60
CA ALA A 43 1.88 0.81 26.61
C ALA A 43 1.37 0.10 25.34
N GLY A 44 0.60 -0.98 25.50
CA GLY A 44 -0.04 -1.69 24.39
C GLY A 44 -0.98 -0.80 23.56
N ILE A 45 -1.89 -0.06 24.20
CA ILE A 45 -2.83 0.85 23.50
C ILE A 45 -2.08 1.96 22.78
N LYS A 46 -1.07 2.57 23.42
CA LYS A 46 -0.25 3.60 22.79
C LYS A 46 0.49 3.06 21.56
N ALA A 47 1.10 1.88 21.66
CA ALA A 47 1.77 1.23 20.55
C ALA A 47 0.81 0.92 19.39
N ALA A 48 -0.39 0.39 19.70
CA ALA A 48 -1.43 0.11 18.73
C ALA A 48 -1.89 1.37 17.98
N ALA A 49 -2.11 2.47 18.70
CA ALA A 49 -2.55 3.74 18.12
C ALA A 49 -1.47 4.35 17.21
N VAL A 50 -0.21 4.41 17.68
CA VAL A 50 0.90 4.96 16.90
C VAL A 50 1.16 4.12 15.66
N GLN A 51 1.34 2.81 15.82
CA GLN A 51 1.67 1.94 14.70
C GLN A 51 0.51 1.78 13.72
N GLY A 52 -0.72 1.62 14.23
CA GLY A 52 -1.90 1.50 13.38
C GLY A 52 -2.16 2.75 12.56
N SER A 53 -2.06 3.95 13.15
CA SER A 53 -2.23 5.20 12.42
C SER A 53 -1.11 5.45 11.40
N TYR A 54 0.13 5.11 11.74
CA TYR A 54 1.26 5.18 10.81
C TYR A 54 1.03 4.25 9.59
N SER A 55 0.67 2.98 9.83
CA SER A 55 0.38 2.02 8.78
C SER A 55 -0.81 2.43 7.92
N PHE A 56 -1.87 2.99 8.52
CA PHE A 56 -3.00 3.55 7.78
C PHE A 56 -2.55 4.63 6.80
N LEU A 57 -1.84 5.65 7.28
CA LEU A 57 -1.40 6.78 6.46
C LEU A 57 -0.48 6.31 5.34
N LEU A 58 0.48 5.44 5.66
CA LEU A 58 1.41 4.90 4.68
C LEU A 58 0.67 4.13 3.58
N THR A 59 -0.19 3.18 3.95
CA THR A 59 -0.95 2.39 2.97
C THR A 59 -1.94 3.24 2.18
N PHE A 60 -2.57 4.23 2.80
CA PHE A 60 -3.47 5.18 2.14
C PHE A 60 -2.74 5.97 1.04
N VAL A 61 -1.66 6.65 1.40
CA VAL A 61 -0.87 7.48 0.45
C VAL A 61 -0.30 6.61 -0.66
N MET A 62 0.26 5.46 -0.32
CA MET A 62 0.84 4.54 -1.29
C MET A 62 -0.20 4.02 -2.28
N THR A 63 -1.38 3.58 -1.80
CA THR A 63 -2.44 3.06 -2.67
C THR A 63 -3.04 4.18 -3.54
N LEU A 64 -3.16 5.39 -2.99
CA LEU A 64 -3.56 6.59 -3.73
C LEU A 64 -2.59 6.89 -4.89
N LEU A 65 -1.29 6.86 -4.63
CA LEU A 65 -0.26 7.07 -5.66
C LEU A 65 -0.31 5.99 -6.75
N ILE A 66 -0.47 4.72 -6.36
CA ILE A 66 -0.60 3.60 -7.31
C ILE A 66 -1.80 3.82 -8.24
N GLU A 67 -2.99 4.10 -7.68
CA GLU A 67 -4.20 4.34 -8.46
C GLU A 67 -4.06 5.57 -9.37
N ALA A 68 -3.50 6.66 -8.86
CA ALA A 68 -3.29 7.89 -9.62
C ALA A 68 -2.33 7.69 -10.79
N PHE A 69 -1.16 7.10 -10.53
CA PHE A 69 -0.16 6.84 -11.57
C PHE A 69 -0.63 5.81 -12.58
N TYR A 70 -1.20 4.68 -12.14
CA TYR A 70 -1.68 3.67 -13.06
C TYR A 70 -2.75 4.21 -13.99
N ARG A 71 -3.71 4.99 -13.44
CA ARG A 71 -4.77 5.64 -14.24
C ARG A 71 -4.18 6.67 -15.21
N GLN A 72 -3.26 7.51 -14.76
CA GLN A 72 -2.67 8.55 -15.60
C GLN A 72 -1.79 7.94 -16.70
N ILE A 73 -0.96 6.96 -16.37
CA ILE A 73 -0.09 6.28 -17.35
C ILE A 73 -0.92 5.50 -18.36
N SER A 74 -1.98 4.82 -17.91
CA SER A 74 -2.88 4.06 -18.79
C SER A 74 -3.66 4.92 -19.79
N ARG A 75 -3.70 6.26 -19.60
CA ARG A 75 -4.29 7.18 -20.59
C ARG A 75 -3.37 7.43 -21.77
N PHE A 76 -2.06 7.25 -21.60
CA PHE A 76 -1.15 7.23 -22.73
C PHE A 76 -1.33 5.88 -23.43
N ASN A 77 -1.30 5.87 -24.78
CA ASN A 77 -1.47 4.67 -25.61
C ASN A 77 -0.26 3.70 -25.52
N PHE A 78 0.33 3.56 -24.34
CA PHE A 78 1.38 2.59 -24.07
C PHE A 78 0.82 1.17 -24.00
N ARG A 79 1.68 0.20 -24.28
CA ARG A 79 1.37 -1.20 -23.99
C ARG A 79 1.10 -1.37 -22.50
N GLU A 80 0.16 -2.24 -22.16
CA GLU A 80 -0.26 -2.49 -20.77
C GLU A 80 0.91 -2.89 -19.86
N ILE A 81 1.88 -3.65 -20.40
CA ILE A 81 3.08 -4.02 -19.68
C ILE A 81 3.91 -2.80 -19.24
N VAL A 82 4.03 -1.79 -20.09
CA VAL A 82 4.76 -0.55 -19.80
C VAL A 82 4.02 0.22 -18.71
N SER A 83 2.69 0.31 -18.80
CA SER A 83 1.88 1.00 -17.78
C SER A 83 2.06 0.40 -16.39
N LYS A 84 2.10 -0.94 -16.29
CA LYS A 84 2.35 -1.65 -15.02
C LYS A 84 3.73 -1.32 -14.45
N TYR A 85 4.79 -1.57 -15.20
CA TYR A 85 6.16 -1.42 -14.68
C TYR A 85 6.48 0.04 -14.37
N LEU A 86 6.02 0.99 -15.20
CA LEU A 86 6.24 2.40 -14.93
C LEU A 86 5.52 2.86 -13.65
N THR A 87 4.30 2.38 -13.41
CA THR A 87 3.57 2.64 -12.15
C THR A 87 4.33 2.10 -10.94
N ILE A 88 4.82 0.86 -11.02
CA ILE A 88 5.57 0.21 -9.93
C ILE A 88 6.84 1.01 -9.63
N VAL A 89 7.64 1.32 -10.66
CA VAL A 89 8.91 2.03 -10.50
C VAL A 89 8.69 3.43 -9.93
N LEU A 90 7.74 4.20 -10.45
CA LEU A 90 7.48 5.56 -9.95
C LEU A 90 6.96 5.57 -8.51
N THR A 91 6.04 4.66 -8.18
CA THR A 91 5.50 4.56 -6.81
C THR A 91 6.61 4.19 -5.83
N CYS A 92 7.37 3.14 -6.11
CA CYS A 92 8.49 2.72 -5.27
C CYS A 92 9.55 3.81 -5.17
N ALA A 93 9.91 4.46 -6.28
CA ALA A 93 10.89 5.55 -6.26
C ALA A 93 10.45 6.69 -5.33
N ILE A 94 9.18 7.12 -5.38
CA ILE A 94 8.68 8.20 -4.53
C ILE A 94 8.61 7.79 -3.07
N ILE A 95 8.00 6.64 -2.76
CA ILE A 95 7.83 6.18 -1.37
C ILE A 95 9.20 5.87 -0.74
N PHE A 96 10.09 5.20 -1.46
CA PHE A 96 11.39 4.81 -0.94
C PHE A 96 12.33 6.03 -0.82
N SER A 97 12.36 6.93 -1.80
CA SER A 97 13.14 8.16 -1.66
C SER A 97 12.64 9.03 -0.50
N THR A 98 11.32 9.12 -0.31
CA THR A 98 10.72 9.84 0.83
C THR A 98 11.13 9.18 2.15
N SER A 99 11.00 7.86 2.26
CA SER A 99 11.40 7.11 3.46
C SER A 99 12.88 7.28 3.77
N TRP A 100 13.75 7.24 2.75
CA TRP A 100 15.18 7.49 2.92
C TRP A 100 15.46 8.90 3.45
N TRP A 101 14.87 9.92 2.82
CA TRP A 101 15.04 11.32 3.21
C TRP A 101 14.55 11.61 4.63
N VAL A 102 13.41 11.06 5.02
CA VAL A 102 12.90 11.20 6.39
C VAL A 102 13.88 10.63 7.41
N ASN A 103 14.47 9.46 7.14
CA ASN A 103 15.46 8.85 8.02
C ASN A 103 16.80 9.61 8.04
N ALA A 104 17.22 10.14 6.88
CA ALA A 104 18.42 10.97 6.80
C ALA A 104 18.28 12.27 7.61
N LEU A 105 17.13 12.94 7.50
CA LEU A 105 16.83 14.16 8.25
C LEU A 105 16.64 13.90 9.75
N ALA A 106 16.18 12.71 10.13
CA ALA A 106 16.10 12.27 11.51
C ALA A 106 17.47 11.90 12.12
N GLY A 107 18.54 11.86 11.32
CA GLY A 107 19.88 11.48 11.77
C GLY A 107 20.02 9.98 12.08
N THR A 108 19.19 9.13 11.48
CA THR A 108 19.26 7.67 11.67
C THR A 108 20.61 7.13 11.18
N PRO A 109 21.45 6.52 12.03
CA PRO A 109 22.79 6.08 11.62
C PRO A 109 22.77 4.97 10.56
N GLU A 110 21.89 3.98 10.74
CA GLU A 110 21.80 2.77 9.91
C GLU A 110 20.52 2.81 9.05
N ILE A 111 20.43 3.79 8.14
CA ILE A 111 19.22 4.03 7.31
C ILE A 111 18.83 2.78 6.54
N PHE A 112 19.79 2.11 5.88
CA PHE A 112 19.51 0.95 5.04
C PHE A 112 18.81 -0.18 5.83
N ASN A 113 19.36 -0.53 6.99
CA ASN A 113 18.78 -1.55 7.88
C ASN A 113 17.40 -1.14 8.39
N THR A 114 17.18 0.16 8.59
CA THR A 114 15.90 0.70 9.06
C THR A 114 14.80 0.58 7.99
N VAL A 115 15.12 0.82 6.71
CA VAL A 115 14.11 0.94 5.66
C VAL A 115 13.94 -0.33 4.81
N ILE A 116 14.91 -1.24 4.78
CA ILE A 116 14.93 -2.38 3.84
C ILE A 116 13.69 -3.27 3.98
N LEU A 117 13.24 -3.54 5.21
CA LEU A 117 12.04 -4.35 5.45
C LEU A 117 10.79 -3.66 4.88
N GLY A 118 10.67 -2.35 5.13
CA GLY A 118 9.60 -1.52 4.56
C GLY A 118 9.62 -1.52 3.03
N TYR A 119 10.81 -1.52 2.42
CA TYR A 119 10.95 -1.53 0.96
C TYR A 119 10.55 -2.87 0.36
N VAL A 120 10.92 -3.99 0.98
CA VAL A 120 10.52 -5.31 0.50
C VAL A 120 9.01 -5.48 0.59
N VAL A 121 8.42 -5.18 1.75
CA VAL A 121 6.96 -5.31 1.96
C VAL A 121 6.19 -4.35 1.05
N GLY A 122 6.63 -3.09 0.97
CA GLY A 122 6.03 -2.09 0.08
C GLY A 122 6.16 -2.46 -1.39
N GLY A 123 7.31 -2.98 -1.82
CA GLY A 123 7.54 -3.44 -3.18
C GLY A 123 6.57 -4.56 -3.57
N LEU A 124 6.45 -5.59 -2.73
CA LEU A 124 5.53 -6.70 -2.95
C LEU A 124 4.06 -6.23 -2.99
N TYR A 125 3.66 -5.36 -2.06
CA TYR A 125 2.32 -4.78 -2.05
C TYR A 125 2.03 -4.00 -3.34
N THR A 126 2.97 -3.16 -3.79
CA THR A 126 2.84 -2.37 -5.02
C THR A 126 2.64 -3.27 -6.24
N ILE A 127 3.48 -4.29 -6.37
CA ILE A 127 3.41 -5.26 -7.47
C ILE A 127 2.04 -5.94 -7.46
N GLY A 128 1.64 -6.53 -6.34
CA GLY A 128 0.36 -7.23 -6.23
C GLY A 128 -0.83 -6.33 -6.60
N TYR A 129 -0.83 -5.09 -6.09
CA TYR A 129 -1.93 -4.14 -6.35
C TYR A 129 -1.98 -3.71 -7.83
N VAL A 130 -0.85 -3.38 -8.45
CA VAL A 130 -0.79 -2.98 -9.86
C VAL A 130 -1.20 -4.12 -10.78
N PHE A 131 -0.81 -5.36 -10.48
CA PHE A 131 -1.27 -6.53 -11.23
C PHE A 131 -2.78 -6.75 -11.07
N GLY A 132 -3.33 -6.50 -9.87
CA GLY A 132 -4.77 -6.50 -9.63
C GLY A 132 -5.53 -5.47 -10.49
N LEU A 133 -5.02 -4.23 -10.57
CA LEU A 133 -5.59 -3.18 -11.44
C LEU A 133 -5.53 -3.55 -12.92
N SER A 134 -4.40 -4.09 -13.36
CA SER A 134 -4.21 -4.53 -14.76
C SER A 134 -5.15 -5.66 -15.15
N ALA A 135 -5.30 -6.66 -14.28
CA ALA A 135 -6.26 -7.74 -14.48
C ALA A 135 -7.70 -7.22 -14.56
N GLU A 136 -8.08 -6.26 -13.70
CA GLU A 136 -9.41 -5.62 -13.74
C GLU A 136 -9.65 -4.89 -15.07
N LYS A 137 -8.66 -4.12 -15.56
CA LYS A 137 -8.72 -3.40 -16.83
C LYS A 137 -8.90 -4.36 -18.01
N MET A 138 -8.07 -5.40 -18.10
CA MET A 138 -8.17 -6.40 -19.16
C MET A 138 -9.53 -7.12 -19.15
N ARG A 139 -10.04 -7.49 -17.97
CA ARG A 139 -11.36 -8.14 -17.84
C ARG A 139 -12.50 -7.26 -18.35
N LYS A 140 -12.45 -5.94 -18.06
CA LYS A 140 -13.46 -4.99 -18.56
C LYS A 140 -13.39 -4.82 -20.08
N GLN A 141 -12.19 -4.87 -20.67
CA GLN A 141 -12.01 -4.77 -22.11
C GLN A 141 -12.54 -6.02 -22.84
N SER A 142 -12.32 -7.22 -22.30
CA SER A 142 -12.87 -8.47 -22.86
C SER A 142 -14.38 -8.60 -22.77
N SER A 143 -15.06 -7.89 -21.86
CA SER A 143 -16.53 -7.91 -21.78
C SER A 143 -17.24 -6.95 -22.76
N ILE A 144 -16.48 -6.13 -23.49
CA ILE A 144 -17.00 -5.14 -24.45
C ILE A 144 -16.87 -5.66 -25.90
N ILE A 145 -16.04 -6.68 -26.11
CA ILE A 145 -15.85 -7.37 -27.39
C ILE A 145 -16.76 -8.60 -27.42
#